data_AF-A0A2D8KNM0-F1
#
_entry.id   AF-A0A2D8KNM0-F1
#
_cell.length_a   1.000
_cell.length_b   1.000
_cell.length_c   1.000
_cell.angle_alpha   90.00
_cell.angle_beta   90.00
_cell.angle_gamma   90.00
#
_symmetry.space_group_name_H-M   'P 1'
#
loop_
_entity.id
_entity.type
_entity.pdbx_description
1 polymer ?
#
loop_
_entity_poly.entity_id
_entity_poly.type
_entity_poly.pdbx_seq_one_letter_code
_entity_poly.pdbx_strand_id
1 'polypeptide(L)'
;MMQRIEDFPFEIQISFHKVIEQYEKELEHIENEISREYIQQVIKYVADYPELKEGFTDPNLIEKFKPQIRILLDDLFPTILTNNEIKAAAVPFHNIIFNSSKRFKQILKDAGKEYKLSMRNLDDDIAYLFACIQILKKQGFNVDISRPFYY
;
A
#
# COMPACT_ATOMS: atom_id res chain seq x y z
N MET A 1 -2.92 17.50 5.00
CA MET A 1 -2.78 17.90 3.58
C MET A 1 -1.68 17.05 2.98
N MET A 2 -1.96 16.33 1.89
CA MET A 2 -0.93 15.55 1.19
C MET A 2 0.22 16.50 0.82
N GLN A 3 1.45 16.19 1.19
CA GLN A 3 2.60 16.78 0.50
C GLN A 3 2.51 16.24 -0.93
N ARG A 4 1.95 17.05 -1.83
CA ARG A 4 2.09 16.81 -3.26
C ARG A 4 3.53 17.13 -3.60
N ILE A 5 4.21 16.17 -4.22
CA ILE A 5 5.46 16.44 -4.93
C ILE A 5 5.08 17.44 -6.04
N GLU A 6 5.66 18.64 -6.01
CA GLU A 6 5.43 19.66 -7.04
C GLU A 6 5.78 19.06 -8.42
N ASP A 7 4.94 19.36 -9.41
CA ASP A 7 5.10 18.89 -10.80
C ASP A 7 5.20 17.37 -11.01
N PHE A 8 4.76 16.55 -10.05
CA PHE A 8 4.79 15.09 -10.21
C PHE A 8 3.92 14.64 -11.40
N PRO A 9 4.47 13.88 -12.37
CA PRO A 9 3.81 13.65 -13.64
C PRO A 9 2.72 12.56 -13.60
N PHE A 10 2.49 11.95 -12.43
CA PHE A 10 1.46 10.93 -12.24
C PHE A 10 0.36 11.40 -11.29
N GLU A 11 -0.87 11.02 -11.61
CA GLU A 11 -1.98 11.04 -10.66
C GLU A 11 -2.00 9.70 -9.91
N ILE A 12 -1.81 9.76 -8.59
CA ILE A 12 -1.81 8.56 -7.74
C ILE A 12 -3.25 8.19 -7.37
N GLN A 13 -3.66 7.00 -7.77
CA GLN A 13 -4.92 6.38 -7.37
C GLN A 13 -4.64 5.22 -6.42
N ILE A 14 -5.34 5.20 -5.28
CA ILE A 14 -5.23 4.17 -4.25
C ILE A 14 -6.38 3.19 -4.44
N SER A 15 -6.06 1.92 -4.67
CA SER A 15 -7.04 0.82 -4.75
C SER A 15 -6.46 -0.47 -4.17
N PHE A 16 -7.35 -1.39 -3.83
CA PHE A 16 -7.05 -2.72 -3.32
C PHE A 16 -7.46 -3.81 -4.32
N HIS A 17 -7.67 -3.44 -5.59
CA HIS A 17 -8.09 -4.37 -6.64
C HIS A 17 -7.19 -5.60 -6.75
N LYS A 18 -5.87 -5.47 -6.56
CA LYS A 18 -4.95 -6.61 -6.58
C LYS A 18 -5.18 -7.62 -5.45
N VAL A 19 -5.55 -7.13 -4.27
CA VAL A 19 -5.90 -8.00 -3.14
C VAL A 19 -7.22 -8.70 -3.42
N ILE A 20 -8.21 -7.96 -3.93
CA ILE A 20 -9.52 -8.52 -4.29
C ILE A 20 -9.38 -9.56 -5.42
N GLU A 21 -8.63 -9.26 -6.48
CA GLU A 21 -8.33 -10.19 -7.58
C GLU A 21 -7.64 -11.46 -7.07
N GLN A 22 -6.74 -11.33 -6.09
CA GLN A 22 -6.06 -12.47 -5.49
C GLN A 22 -7.04 -13.36 -4.73
N TYR A 23 -7.95 -12.76 -3.94
CA TYR A 23 -9.02 -13.49 -3.28
C TYR A 23 -9.97 -14.18 -4.26
N GLU A 24 -10.38 -13.49 -5.32
CA GLU A 24 -11.22 -14.06 -6.39
C GLU A 24 -10.54 -15.29 -7.02
N LYS A 25 -9.24 -15.22 -7.30
CA LYS A 25 -8.45 -16.36 -7.83
C LYS A 25 -8.30 -17.50 -6.82
N GLU A 26 -8.06 -17.19 -5.55
CA GLU A 26 -7.91 -18.22 -4.52
C GLU A 26 -9.19 -19.05 -4.36
N LEU A 27 -10.37 -18.44 -4.51
CA LEU A 27 -11.65 -19.15 -4.47
C LEU A 27 -11.79 -20.23 -5.56
N GLU A 28 -11.09 -20.12 -6.69
CA GLU A 28 -11.11 -21.12 -7.76
C GLU A 28 -10.42 -22.44 -7.36
N HIS A 29 -9.50 -22.37 -6.39
CA HIS A 29 -8.61 -23.49 -6.04
C HIS A 29 -8.69 -23.89 -4.57
N ILE A 30 -9.42 -23.17 -3.73
CA ILE A 30 -9.46 -23.41 -2.29
C ILE A 30 -10.25 -24.69 -1.97
N GLU A 31 -9.59 -25.64 -1.31
CA GLU A 31 -10.19 -26.92 -0.90
C GLU A 31 -10.88 -26.84 0.47
N ASN A 32 -10.37 -25.99 1.37
CA ASN A 32 -10.89 -25.85 2.72
C ASN A 32 -12.16 -24.99 2.75
N GLU A 33 -13.27 -25.57 3.17
CA GLU A 33 -14.58 -24.90 3.20
C GLU A 33 -14.63 -23.69 4.15
N ILE A 34 -13.92 -23.74 5.29
CA ILE A 34 -13.87 -22.63 6.25
C ILE A 34 -13.17 -21.43 5.62
N SER A 35 -12.02 -21.66 4.99
CA SER A 35 -11.28 -20.60 4.30
C SER A 35 -12.06 -20.06 3.09
N ARG A 36 -12.79 -20.93 2.38
CA ARG A 36 -13.67 -20.53 1.28
C ARG A 36 -14.77 -19.58 1.76
N GLU A 37 -15.48 -19.96 2.81
CA GLU A 37 -16.56 -19.15 3.40
C GLU A 37 -16.01 -17.80 3.87
N TYR A 38 -14.85 -17.79 4.55
CA TYR A 38 -14.19 -16.57 4.97
C TYR A 38 -13.92 -15.62 3.79
N ILE A 39 -13.24 -16.08 2.74
CA ILE A 39 -12.91 -15.24 1.57
C ILE A 39 -14.19 -14.74 0.88
N GLN A 40 -15.21 -15.58 0.74
CA GLN A 40 -16.50 -15.18 0.17
C GLN A 40 -17.16 -14.06 0.98
N GLN A 41 -17.14 -14.14 2.31
CA GLN A 41 -17.67 -13.09 3.19
C GLN A 41 -16.86 -11.80 3.07
N VAL A 42 -15.53 -11.89 2.96
CA VAL A 42 -14.65 -10.73 2.73
C VAL A 42 -15.03 -10.04 1.43
N ILE A 43 -15.09 -10.77 0.30
CA ILE A 43 -15.44 -10.22 -1.01
C ILE A 43 -16.84 -9.59 -0.98
N LYS A 44 -17.82 -10.29 -0.41
CA LYS A 44 -19.19 -9.79 -0.28
C LYS A 44 -19.26 -8.50 0.54
N TYR A 45 -18.53 -8.44 1.66
CA TYR A 45 -18.52 -7.27 2.53
C TYR A 45 -17.91 -6.04 1.83
N VAL A 46 -16.85 -6.23 1.03
CA VAL A 46 -16.19 -5.11 0.34
C VAL A 46 -16.90 -4.69 -0.95
N ALA A 47 -17.82 -5.52 -1.48
CA ALA A 47 -18.61 -5.17 -2.67
C ALA A 47 -19.52 -3.94 -2.45
N ASP A 48 -19.89 -3.65 -1.21
CA ASP A 48 -20.65 -2.45 -0.83
C ASP A 48 -19.79 -1.16 -0.88
N TYR A 49 -18.48 -1.27 -1.17
CA TYR A 49 -17.51 -0.18 -1.18
C TYR A 49 -16.68 -0.19 -2.48
N PRO A 50 -17.30 0.10 -3.63
CA PRO A 50 -16.66 -0.01 -4.95
C PRO A 50 -15.39 0.85 -5.08
N GLU A 51 -15.27 1.95 -4.34
CA GLU A 51 -14.08 2.81 -4.33
C GLU A 51 -12.81 2.05 -3.91
N LEU A 52 -12.92 0.99 -3.09
CA LEU A 52 -11.79 0.16 -2.71
C LEU A 52 -11.28 -0.70 -3.88
N LYS A 53 -12.12 -1.00 -4.87
CA LYS A 53 -11.74 -1.73 -6.09
C LYS A 53 -11.37 -0.77 -7.22
N GLU A 54 -12.21 0.23 -7.49
CA GLU A 54 -12.03 1.18 -8.61
C GLU A 54 -10.88 2.17 -8.36
N GLY A 55 -10.69 2.55 -7.10
CA GLY A 55 -9.63 3.43 -6.65
C GLY A 55 -10.09 4.86 -6.42
N PHE A 56 -9.33 5.57 -5.59
CA PHE A 56 -9.61 6.95 -5.20
C PHE A 56 -8.32 7.77 -5.04
N THR A 57 -8.44 9.09 -5.16
CA THR A 57 -7.32 10.04 -5.06
C THR A 57 -7.28 10.78 -3.72
N ASP A 58 -8.41 10.88 -3.00
CA ASP A 58 -8.46 11.53 -1.69
C ASP A 58 -7.90 10.60 -0.60
N PRO A 59 -6.74 10.91 0.01
CA PRO A 59 -6.14 10.07 1.04
C PRO A 59 -6.99 9.99 2.32
N ASN A 60 -7.91 10.93 2.56
CA ASN A 60 -8.80 10.87 3.73
C ASN A 60 -9.73 9.65 3.67
N LEU A 61 -9.96 9.10 2.47
CA LEU A 61 -10.74 7.88 2.30
C LEU A 61 -10.04 6.64 2.88
N ILE A 62 -8.71 6.64 3.06
CA ILE A 62 -7.99 5.58 3.78
C ILE A 62 -8.50 5.49 5.24
N GLU A 63 -8.66 6.64 5.90
CA GLU A 63 -9.15 6.64 7.28
C GLU A 63 -10.67 6.36 7.33
N LYS A 64 -11.44 6.87 6.36
CA LYS A 64 -12.88 6.57 6.22
C LYS A 64 -13.14 5.07 6.09
N PHE A 65 -12.37 4.37 5.25
CA PHE A 65 -12.54 2.94 4.95
C PHE A 65 -11.62 2.04 5.77
N LYS A 66 -11.06 2.54 6.87
CA LYS A 66 -10.10 1.80 7.69
C LYS A 66 -10.58 0.42 8.15
N PRO A 67 -11.85 0.21 8.59
CA PRO A 67 -12.34 -1.13 8.90
C PRO A 67 -12.29 -2.09 7.71
N GLN A 68 -12.73 -1.64 6.54
CA GLN A 68 -12.80 -2.42 5.31
C GLN A 68 -11.40 -2.76 4.78
N ILE A 69 -10.52 -1.76 4.77
CA ILE A 69 -9.11 -1.92 4.39
C ILE A 69 -8.42 -2.91 5.31
N ARG A 70 -8.70 -2.87 6.62
CA ARG A 70 -8.11 -3.83 7.56
C ARG A 70 -8.51 -5.26 7.23
N ILE A 71 -9.80 -5.50 6.97
CA ILE A 71 -10.30 -6.84 6.59
C ILE A 71 -9.63 -7.32 5.30
N LEU A 72 -9.54 -6.47 4.27
CA LEU A 72 -8.84 -6.81 3.03
C LEU A 72 -7.38 -7.19 3.25
N LEU A 73 -6.73 -6.59 4.24
CA LEU A 73 -5.32 -6.78 4.49
C LEU A 73 -5.02 -7.81 5.59
N ASP A 74 -6.01 -8.50 6.15
CA ASP A 74 -5.82 -9.37 7.32
C ASP A 74 -4.85 -10.53 7.03
N ASP A 75 -4.86 -11.09 5.81
CA ASP A 75 -3.93 -12.17 5.42
C ASP A 75 -2.51 -11.65 5.16
N LEU A 76 -2.37 -10.38 4.75
CA LEU A 76 -1.06 -9.73 4.57
C LEU A 76 -0.48 -9.25 5.92
N PHE A 77 -1.36 -8.98 6.89
CA PHE A 77 -1.03 -8.51 8.24
C PHE A 77 -1.66 -9.40 9.33
N PRO A 78 -1.32 -10.70 9.42
CA PRO A 78 -1.95 -11.60 10.38
C PRO A 78 -1.79 -11.09 11.80
N THR A 79 -2.90 -10.96 12.54
CA THR A 79 -2.90 -10.35 13.88
C THR A 79 -1.92 -11.04 14.83
N ILE A 80 -1.76 -12.36 14.73
CA ILE A 80 -0.82 -13.15 15.54
C ILE A 80 0.65 -12.79 15.29
N LEU A 81 1.00 -12.34 14.08
CA LEU A 81 2.37 -11.98 13.71
C LEU A 81 2.69 -10.51 14.00
N THR A 82 1.72 -9.69 14.38
CA THR A 82 1.90 -8.24 14.53
C THR A 82 2.92 -7.81 15.59
N ASN A 83 3.23 -8.67 16.56
CA ASN A 83 4.29 -8.43 17.56
C ASN A 83 5.68 -8.87 17.07
N ASN A 84 5.74 -9.76 16.09
CA ASN A 84 6.99 -10.33 15.58
C ASN A 84 7.44 -9.61 14.29
N GLU A 85 6.51 -9.24 13.42
CA GLU A 85 6.82 -8.61 12.14
C GLU A 85 6.79 -7.08 12.23
N ILE A 86 7.70 -6.44 11.51
CA ILE A 86 7.70 -4.99 11.29
C ILE A 86 7.09 -4.77 9.91
N LYS A 87 5.80 -4.41 9.86
CA LYS A 87 5.05 -4.22 8.61
C LYS A 87 4.19 -2.96 8.69
N ALA A 88 4.05 -2.30 7.54
CA ALA A 88 3.16 -1.18 7.34
C ALA A 88 2.77 -1.10 5.87
N ALA A 89 1.53 -0.72 5.57
CA ALA A 89 1.13 -0.32 4.24
C ALA A 89 1.41 1.17 4.07
N ALA A 90 1.87 1.58 2.88
CA ALA A 90 2.17 2.97 2.58
C ALA A 90 1.65 3.33 1.19
N VAL A 91 1.24 4.59 1.03
CA VAL A 91 0.95 5.13 -0.30
C VAL A 91 2.28 5.41 -1.00
N PRO A 92 2.51 4.91 -2.23
CA PRO A 92 3.75 5.17 -2.97
C PRO A 92 4.06 6.67 -3.05
N PHE A 93 5.34 7.04 -2.91
CA PHE A 93 5.84 8.42 -3.01
C PHE A 93 5.26 9.40 -1.98
N HIS A 94 4.52 8.93 -0.98
CA HIS A 94 3.98 9.76 0.10
C HIS A 94 4.34 9.17 1.47
N ASN A 95 4.51 10.05 2.47
CA ASN A 95 4.69 9.64 3.87
C ASN A 95 3.35 9.31 4.55
N ILE A 96 2.45 8.61 3.85
CA ILE A 96 1.16 8.17 4.38
C ILE A 96 1.27 6.69 4.67
N ILE A 97 1.22 6.35 5.96
CA ILE A 97 1.30 4.98 6.44
C ILE A 97 0.01 4.58 7.13
N PHE A 98 -0.45 3.38 6.83
CA PHE A 98 -1.64 2.77 7.40
C PHE A 98 -1.42 1.27 7.64
N ASN A 99 -2.41 0.64 8.26
CA ASN A 99 -2.44 -0.79 8.58
C ASN A 99 -1.13 -1.36 9.18
N SER A 100 -0.51 -0.66 10.14
CA SER A 100 0.81 -1.06 10.66
C SER A 100 0.74 -2.08 11.79
N SER A 101 1.75 -2.94 11.85
CA SER A 101 1.94 -3.94 12.91
C SER A 101 2.18 -3.31 14.28
N LYS A 102 1.94 -4.07 15.35
CA LYS A 102 2.16 -3.62 16.73
C LYS A 102 3.64 -3.32 16.97
N ARG A 103 4.53 -4.17 16.46
CA ARG A 103 5.98 -3.98 16.56
C ARG A 103 6.44 -2.70 15.88
N PHE A 104 5.93 -2.37 14.70
CA PHE A 104 6.25 -1.12 14.02
C PHE A 104 5.76 0.11 14.81
N LYS A 105 4.52 0.07 15.32
CA LYS A 105 3.97 1.14 16.17
C LYS A 105 4.80 1.35 17.44
N GLN A 106 5.29 0.27 18.05
CA GLN A 106 6.13 0.34 19.23
C GLN A 106 7.49 0.97 18.92
N ILE A 107 8.13 0.60 17.80
CA ILE A 107 9.39 1.22 17.35
C ILE A 107 9.23 2.73 17.15
N LEU A 108 8.17 3.16 16.48
CA LEU A 108 7.89 4.58 16.29
C LEU A 108 7.64 5.31 17.61
N LYS A 109 6.96 4.67 18.57
CA LYS A 109 6.74 5.22 19.91
C LYS A 109 8.06 5.37 20.67
N ASP A 110 8.95 4.39 20.59
CA ASP A 110 10.25 4.38 21.28
C ASP A 110 11.24 5.37 20.67
N ALA A 111 11.11 5.68 19.37
CA ALA A 111 11.91 6.72 18.70
C ALA A 111 11.60 8.15 19.19
N GLY A 112 10.49 8.34 19.91
CA GLY A 112 10.09 9.61 20.50
C GLY A 112 9.15 10.44 19.61
N LYS A 113 8.46 11.41 20.23
CA LYS A 113 7.40 12.20 19.58
C LYS A 113 7.89 13.11 18.45
N GLU A 114 9.15 13.53 18.52
CA GLU A 114 9.78 14.39 17.52
C GLU A 114 10.29 13.60 16.29
N TYR A 115 10.28 12.26 16.36
CA TYR A 115 10.71 11.43 15.25
C TYR A 115 9.73 11.53 14.09
N LYS A 116 10.23 12.02 12.95
CA LYS A 116 9.51 11.99 11.68
C LYS A 116 10.07 10.87 10.83
N LEU A 117 9.23 9.87 10.57
CA LEU A 117 9.58 8.81 9.65
C LEU A 117 9.65 9.38 8.22
N SER A 118 10.77 9.10 7.55
CA SER A 118 10.96 9.40 6.14
C SER A 118 11.57 8.19 5.44
N MET A 119 11.24 8.02 4.16
CA MET A 119 11.93 7.03 3.34
C MET A 119 13.36 7.54 3.06
N ARG A 120 14.36 6.70 3.32
CA ARG A 120 15.74 7.02 2.96
C ARG A 120 15.89 7.02 1.43
N ASN A 121 16.60 8.01 0.90
CA ASN A 121 16.91 8.13 -0.53
C ASN A 121 15.69 8.24 -1.46
N LEU A 122 14.57 8.75 -0.95
CA LEU A 122 13.38 9.06 -1.74
C LEU A 122 12.91 10.48 -1.38
N ASP A 123 13.64 11.45 -1.90
CA ASP A 123 13.18 12.85 -1.94
C ASP A 123 12.29 13.08 -3.18
N ASP A 124 11.70 14.27 -3.23
CA ASP A 124 10.74 14.68 -4.26
C ASP A 124 11.38 14.65 -5.67
N ASP A 125 12.66 15.04 -5.79
CA ASP A 125 13.42 15.01 -7.04
C ASP A 125 13.64 13.58 -7.55
N ILE A 126 14.05 12.67 -6.65
CA ILE A 126 14.26 11.27 -6.98
C ILE A 126 12.91 10.63 -7.38
N ALA A 127 11.82 10.94 -6.67
CA ALA A 127 10.50 10.46 -7.02
C ALA A 127 10.08 10.95 -8.42
N TYR A 128 10.27 12.25 -8.72
CA TYR A 128 10.01 12.83 -10.03
C TYR A 128 10.82 12.15 -11.14
N LEU A 129 12.13 11.96 -10.94
CA LEU A 129 13.00 11.25 -11.88
C LEU A 129 12.51 9.82 -12.13
N PHE A 130 12.13 9.09 -11.08
CA PHE A 130 11.57 7.75 -11.24
C PHE A 130 10.31 7.77 -12.11
N ALA A 131 9.42 8.74 -11.89
CA ALA A 131 8.20 8.87 -12.67
C ALA A 131 8.50 9.17 -14.16
N CYS A 132 9.41 10.10 -14.45
CA CYS A 132 9.86 10.38 -15.82
C CYS A 132 10.47 9.14 -16.49
N ILE A 133 11.28 8.36 -15.77
CA ILE A 133 11.88 7.14 -16.31
C ILE A 133 10.80 6.11 -16.65
N GLN A 134 9.77 5.96 -15.81
CA GLN A 134 8.65 5.07 -16.13
C GLN A 134 7.89 5.53 -17.39
N ILE A 135 7.72 6.84 -17.58
CA ILE A 135 7.14 7.39 -18.81
C ILE A 135 8.01 7.03 -20.02
N LEU A 136 9.33 7.26 -19.95
CA LEU A 136 10.26 6.94 -21.05
C LEU A 136 10.25 5.46 -21.40
N LYS A 137 10.26 4.57 -20.39
CA LYS A 137 10.15 3.12 -20.61
C LYS A 137 8.86 2.74 -21.31
N LYS A 138 7.73 3.36 -20.93
CA LYS A 138 6.43 3.14 -21.59
C LYS A 138 6.42 3.61 -23.05
N GLN A 139 7.24 4.61 -23.39
CA GLN A 139 7.46 5.07 -24.76
C GLN A 139 8.48 4.21 -25.54
N GLY A 140 8.99 3.12 -24.96
CA GLY A 140 9.91 2.19 -25.62
C GLY A 140 11.39 2.56 -25.51
N PHE A 141 11.75 3.57 -24.72
CA PHE A 141 13.16 3.90 -24.47
C PHE A 141 13.78 2.91 -23.47
N ASN A 142 14.96 2.40 -23.80
CA ASN A 142 15.73 1.56 -22.88
C ASN A 142 16.54 2.45 -21.93
N VAL A 143 16.00 2.69 -20.74
CA VAL A 143 16.66 3.47 -19.69
C VAL A 143 17.11 2.53 -18.57
N ASP A 144 18.42 2.45 -18.37
CA ASP A 144 19.01 1.72 -17.23
C ASP A 144 18.82 2.52 -15.94
N ILE A 145 18.22 1.89 -14.93
CA ILE A 145 17.92 2.47 -13.62
C ILE A 145 18.83 1.91 -12.52
N SER A 146 19.76 1.03 -12.87
CA SER A 146 20.69 0.47 -11.91
C SER A 146 21.60 1.57 -11.37
N ARG A 147 21.46 1.87 -10.08
CA ARG A 147 22.44 2.68 -9.34
C ARG A 147 23.40 1.72 -8.64
N PRO A 148 24.72 1.89 -8.76
CA PRO A 148 25.66 1.14 -7.96
C PRO A 148 25.42 1.43 -6.47
N PHE A 149 25.43 0.39 -5.63
CA PHE A 149 25.12 0.45 -4.20
C PHE A 149 26.10 1.31 -3.36
N TYR A 150 27.17 1.81 -3.97
CA TYR A 150 28.23 2.55 -3.30
C TYR A 150 28.52 3.85 -4.05
N TYR A 151 28.02 4.96 -3.51
CA TYR A 151 28.57 6.32 -3.69
C TYR A 151 28.29 7.12 -2.42
#